data_AF-A0AAW2RI43-F1
#
_entry.id   AF-A0AAW2RI43-F1
#
_cell.length_a   1.000
_cell.length_b   1.000
_cell.length_c   1.000
_cell.angle_alpha   90.00
_cell.angle_beta   90.00
_cell.angle_gamma   90.00
#
_symmetry.space_group_name_H-M   'P 1'
#
loop_
_entity.id
_entity.type
_entity.pdbx_description
1 polymer ?
#
loop_
_entity_poly.entity_id
_entity_poly.type
_entity_poly.pdbx_seq_one_letter_code
_entity_poly.pdbx_strand_id
1 'polypeptide(L)'
;MTGSSYPGGEPLASKIVKDVLNSNTTSVHLLDITTLSQLRKDGHPGTHNGYKGMDCTHWCVAGVPDTWNHLLYTQLLQQNQTGDSPDASNYFTSDYL
;
A
#
# COMPACT_ATOMS: atom_id res chain seq x y z
N MET A 1 -5.92 17.27 -5.39
CA MET A 1 -4.44 17.33 -5.55
C MET A 1 -4.03 16.15 -6.40
N THR A 2 -3.25 16.34 -7.46
CA THR A 2 -2.73 15.23 -8.26
C THR A 2 -1.55 14.62 -7.50
N GLY A 3 -1.59 13.33 -7.21
CA GLY A 3 -0.50 12.63 -6.52
C GLY A 3 0.75 12.48 -7.40
N SER A 4 1.85 12.05 -6.79
CA SER A 4 3.09 11.73 -7.50
C SER A 4 2.89 10.59 -8.51
N SER A 5 3.54 10.69 -9.68
CA SER A 5 3.54 9.64 -10.70
C SER A 5 4.89 8.92 -10.75
N TYR A 6 4.87 7.61 -11.00
CA TYR A 6 6.07 6.83 -11.20
C TYR A 6 6.39 6.66 -12.69
N PRO A 7 7.62 6.99 -13.16
CA PRO A 7 7.96 6.96 -14.59
C PRO A 7 7.82 5.59 -15.28
N GLY A 8 7.89 4.49 -14.51
CA GLY A 8 7.75 3.14 -15.05
C GLY A 8 6.32 2.74 -15.41
N GLY A 9 5.33 3.58 -15.10
CA GLY A 9 3.92 3.30 -15.33
C GLY A 9 3.38 2.16 -14.46
N GLU A 10 2.13 1.80 -14.74
CA GLU A 10 1.45 0.69 -14.08
C GLU A 10 1.93 -0.65 -14.66
N PRO A 11 2.39 -1.61 -13.82
CA PRO A 11 2.73 -2.95 -14.28
C PRO A 11 1.50 -3.67 -14.83
N LEU A 12 1.66 -4.42 -15.93
CA LEU A 12 0.58 -5.21 -16.53
C LEU A 12 -0.08 -6.16 -15.52
N ALA A 13 0.70 -6.74 -14.60
CA ALA A 13 0.19 -7.60 -13.55
C ALA A 13 -0.80 -6.87 -12.62
N SER A 14 -0.54 -5.60 -12.28
CA SER A 14 -1.45 -4.80 -11.44
C SER A 14 -2.78 -4.56 -12.16
N LYS A 15 -2.73 -4.24 -13.45
CA LYS A 15 -3.93 -4.11 -14.29
C LYS A 15 -4.75 -5.40 -14.34
N ILE A 16 -4.11 -6.53 -14.59
CA ILE A 16 -4.79 -7.84 -14.64
C ILE A 16 -5.45 -8.17 -13.30
N VAL A 17 -4.77 -7.94 -12.18
CA VAL A 17 -5.35 -8.16 -10.84
C VAL A 17 -6.59 -7.29 -10.64
N LYS A 18 -6.54 -6.01 -11.00
CA LYS A 18 -7.71 -5.10 -10.93
C LYS A 18 -8.86 -5.60 -11.79
N ASP A 19 -8.58 -5.97 -13.04
CA ASP A 19 -9.60 -6.45 -13.98
C ASP A 19 -10.29 -7.72 -13.45
N VAL A 20 -9.51 -8.69 -12.95
CA VAL A 20 -10.04 -9.94 -12.38
C VAL A 20 -10.88 -9.68 -11.15
N LEU A 21 -10.38 -8.86 -10.21
CA LEU A 21 -11.11 -8.56 -8.97
C LEU A 21 -12.41 -7.78 -9.24
N ASN A 22 -12.43 -6.90 -10.25
CA ASN A 22 -13.64 -6.20 -10.68
C ASN A 22 -14.70 -7.13 -11.31
N SER A 23 -14.28 -8.25 -11.89
CA SER A 23 -15.16 -9.24 -12.51
C SER A 23 -15.60 -10.36 -11.54
N ASN A 24 -15.09 -10.36 -10.30
CA ASN A 24 -15.33 -11.43 -9.35
C ASN A 24 -16.71 -11.32 -8.70
N THR A 25 -17.35 -12.47 -8.46
CA THR A 25 -18.65 -12.52 -7.76
C THR A 25 -18.52 -12.25 -6.27
N THR A 26 -17.38 -12.61 -5.68
CA THR A 26 -17.05 -12.29 -4.29
C THR A 26 -16.39 -10.91 -4.23
N SER A 27 -16.94 -10.01 -3.41
CA SER A 27 -16.32 -8.70 -3.17
C SER A 27 -14.96 -8.87 -2.49
N VAL A 28 -13.91 -8.38 -3.14
CA VAL A 28 -12.54 -8.36 -2.61
C VAL A 28 -12.04 -6.93 -2.68
N HIS A 29 -11.65 -6.37 -1.54
CA HIS A 29 -11.03 -5.05 -1.47
C HIS A 29 -9.53 -5.17 -1.73
N LEU A 30 -9.07 -4.64 -2.88
CA LEU A 30 -7.66 -4.57 -3.21
C LEU A 30 -7.00 -3.41 -2.46
N LEU A 31 -5.98 -3.71 -1.65
CA LEU A 31 -5.08 -2.71 -1.11
C LEU A 31 -4.01 -2.36 -2.17
N ASP A 32 -4.28 -1.36 -3.01
CA ASP A 32 -3.36 -0.96 -4.08
C ASP A 32 -2.18 -0.14 -3.55
N ILE A 33 -1.09 -0.86 -3.24
CA ILE A 33 0.19 -0.30 -2.77
C ILE A 33 1.17 -0.01 -3.91
N THR A 34 0.81 -0.28 -5.17
CA THR A 34 1.75 -0.39 -6.29
C THR A 34 2.57 0.89 -6.49
N THR A 35 1.91 2.02 -6.74
CA THR A 35 2.60 3.29 -7.05
C THR A 35 3.34 3.82 -5.83
N LEU A 36 2.77 3.69 -4.63
CA LEU A 36 3.43 4.10 -3.38
C LEU A 36 4.73 3.34 -3.17
N SER A 37 4.73 2.01 -3.37
CA SER A 37 5.93 1.19 -3.26
C SER A 37 6.96 1.49 -4.35
N GLN A 38 6.53 1.74 -5.60
CA GLN A 38 7.43 2.13 -6.68
C GLN A 38 8.20 3.43 -6.40
N LEU A 39 7.57 4.38 -5.69
CA LEU A 39 8.20 5.65 -5.30
C LEU A 39 9.28 5.49 -4.23
N ARG A 40 9.34 4.33 -3.53
CA ARG A 40 10.22 4.09 -2.39
C ARG A 40 11.39 3.16 -2.68
N LYS A 41 12.12 3.39 -3.77
CA LYS A 41 13.33 2.60 -4.12
C LYS A 41 14.39 2.60 -3.01
N ASP A 42 14.40 3.63 -2.19
CA ASP A 42 15.26 3.79 -1.02
C ASP A 42 14.92 2.82 0.14
N GLY A 43 13.74 2.21 0.13
CA GLY A 43 13.31 1.28 1.16
C GLY A 43 13.92 -0.14 1.07
N HIS A 44 14.71 -0.42 0.02
CA HIS A 44 15.34 -1.72 -0.18
C HIS A 44 16.66 -1.85 0.62
N PRO A 45 17.02 -3.06 1.08
CA PRO A 45 18.30 -3.30 1.76
C PRO A 45 19.53 -2.99 0.89
N GLY A 46 19.40 -3.06 -0.44
CA GLY A 46 20.52 -2.89 -1.36
C GLY A 46 21.56 -3.96 -1.08
N THR A 47 22.78 -3.59 -0.71
CA THR A 47 23.86 -4.53 -0.33
C THR A 47 23.89 -4.86 1.16
N HIS A 48 23.05 -4.24 2.00
CA HIS A 48 22.99 -4.47 3.45
C HIS A 48 22.05 -5.63 3.76
N ASN A 49 22.38 -6.81 3.23
CA ASN A 49 21.56 -8.02 3.36
C ASN A 49 22.44 -9.25 3.69
N GLY A 50 21.79 -10.39 3.97
CA GLY A 50 22.47 -11.65 4.31
C GLY A 50 23.01 -12.44 3.10
N TYR A 51 22.89 -11.90 1.89
CA TYR A 51 23.25 -12.54 0.63
C TYR A 51 24.42 -11.80 -0.05
N LYS A 52 25.13 -12.49 -0.94
CA LYS A 52 26.14 -11.84 -1.79
C LYS A 52 25.45 -11.22 -3.00
N GLY A 53 25.04 -9.96 -2.89
CA GLY A 53 24.46 -9.22 -4.01
C GLY A 53 23.59 -8.04 -3.59
N MET A 54 23.01 -7.39 -4.60
CA MET A 54 22.03 -6.31 -4.39
C MET A 54 20.63 -6.91 -4.30
N ASP A 55 19.95 -6.65 -3.19
CA ASP A 55 18.55 -7.01 -2.97
C ASP A 55 17.67 -5.80 -3.26
N CYS A 56 16.92 -5.89 -4.36
CA CYS A 56 15.93 -4.91 -4.80
C CYS A 56 14.50 -5.45 -4.71
N THR A 57 14.30 -6.58 -4.02
CA THR A 57 13.01 -7.27 -3.96
C THR A 57 12.42 -7.27 -2.55
N HIS A 58 13.27 -7.32 -1.52
CA HIS A 58 12.85 -7.23 -0.13
C HIS A 58 12.88 -5.79 0.37
N TRP A 59 12.27 -5.56 1.53
CA TRP A 59 12.19 -4.26 2.18
C TRP A 59 12.91 -4.28 3.52
N CYS A 60 13.52 -3.15 3.88
CA CYS A 60 13.91 -2.92 5.27
C CYS A 60 12.66 -2.82 6.17
N VAL A 61 12.78 -3.30 7.42
CA VAL A 61 11.76 -3.16 8.48
C VAL A 61 11.82 -1.74 9.07
N ALA A 62 10.73 -1.23 9.65
CA ALA A 62 10.54 0.19 10.00
C ALA A 62 10.49 1.07 8.72
N GLY A 63 9.71 0.63 7.73
CA GLY A 63 9.75 1.18 6.37
C GLY A 63 8.47 0.98 5.56
N VAL A 64 8.64 0.63 4.28
CA VAL A 64 7.54 0.50 3.32
C VAL A 64 6.47 -0.51 3.78
N PRO A 65 6.83 -1.71 4.30
CA PRO A 65 5.83 -2.65 4.82
C PRO A 65 4.99 -2.12 5.99
N ASP A 66 5.54 -1.25 6.83
CA ASP A 66 4.77 -0.68 7.95
C ASP A 66 3.73 0.32 7.45
N THR A 67 4.05 1.07 6.38
CA THR A 67 3.05 1.92 5.70
C THR A 67 1.91 1.08 5.14
N TRP A 68 2.19 -0.09 4.57
CA TRP A 68 1.14 -1.01 4.10
C TRP A 68 0.27 -1.49 5.25
N ASN A 69 0.87 -1.82 6.40
CA ASN A 69 0.15 -2.24 7.60
C ASN A 69 -0.75 -1.13 8.13
N HIS A 70 -0.29 0.13 8.15
CA HIS A 70 -1.14 1.26 8.54
C HIS A 70 -2.32 1.45 7.58
N LEU A 71 -2.08 1.41 6.27
CA LEU A 71 -3.16 1.51 5.28
C LEU A 71 -4.17 0.37 5.45
N LEU A 72 -3.70 -0.87 5.61
CA LEU A 72 -4.56 -2.02 5.87
C LEU A 72 -5.38 -1.84 7.16
N TYR A 73 -4.74 -1.42 8.25
CA TYR A 73 -5.41 -1.19 9.53
C TYR A 73 -6.51 -0.13 9.40
N THR A 74 -6.24 0.99 8.72
CA THR A 74 -7.25 2.03 8.48
C THR A 74 -8.43 1.51 7.66
N GLN A 75 -8.17 0.69 6.63
CA GLN A 75 -9.22 0.08 5.81
C GLN A 75 -10.10 -0.86 6.65
N LEU A 76 -9.51 -1.69 7.50
CA LEU A 76 -10.23 -2.61 8.38
C LEU A 76 -11.09 -1.86 9.40
N LEU A 77 -10.57 -0.78 10.00
CA LEU A 77 -11.35 0.06 10.89
C LEU A 77 -12.55 0.72 10.19
N GLN A 78 -12.35 1.25 8.98
CA GLN A 78 -13.43 1.84 8.19
C GLN A 78 -14.53 0.83 7.83
N GLN A 79 -14.15 -0.40 7.47
CA GLN A 79 -15.11 -1.49 7.22
C GLN A 79 -15.91 -1.86 8.47
N ASN A 80 -15.26 -1.81 9.65
CA ASN A 80 -15.94 -2.01 10.93
C ASN A 80 -16.85 -0.82 11.32
N GLN A 81 -16.63 0.37 10.75
CA GLN A 81 -17.42 1.58 10.97
C GLN A 81 -18.56 1.76 9.96
N THR A 82 -18.56 1.06 8.82
CA THR A 82 -19.70 1.09 7.86
C THR A 82 -21.01 0.49 8.40
N GLY A 83 -21.05 0.11 9.68
CA GLY A 83 -22.27 -0.12 10.45
C GLY A 83 -22.89 1.12 11.11
N ASP A 84 -22.22 2.28 11.16
CA ASP A 84 -22.74 3.53 11.75
C ASP A 84 -22.00 4.80 11.25
N SER A 85 -22.67 5.58 10.38
CA SER A 85 -22.57 7.06 10.17
C SER A 85 -21.21 7.75 9.81
N PRO A 86 -21.24 8.95 9.15
CA PRO A 86 -20.13 9.50 8.38
C PRO A 86 -19.25 10.46 9.20
N ASP A 87 -18.13 9.96 9.74
CA ASP A 87 -17.00 10.81 10.14
C ASP A 87 -15.70 9.99 10.21
N ALA A 88 -15.12 9.71 9.05
CA ALA A 88 -13.75 9.18 8.95
C ALA A 88 -12.69 10.31 8.95
N SER A 89 -13.09 11.57 9.16
CA SER A 89 -12.18 12.72 9.05
C SER A 89 -11.41 12.99 10.35
N ASN A 90 -11.89 12.45 11.49
CA ASN A 90 -11.33 12.78 12.80
C ASN A 90 -10.23 11.84 13.33
N TYR A 91 -9.94 10.70 12.68
CA TYR A 91 -8.88 9.79 13.15
C TYR A 91 -7.46 10.26 12.79
N PHE A 92 -7.28 11.07 11.73
CA PHE A 92 -5.94 11.51 11.31
C PHE A 92 -5.34 12.66 12.14
N THR A 93 -6.15 13.34 12.95
CA THR A 93 -5.70 14.50 13.75
C THR A 93 -5.28 14.16 15.18
N SER A 94 -5.49 12.93 15.67
CA SER A 94 -5.22 12.60 17.08
C SER A 94 -3.87 11.92 17.33
N ASP A 95 -3.21 11.35 16.31
CA ASP A 95 -1.95 10.61 16.48
C ASP A 95 -0.68 11.45 16.21
N TYR A 96 -0.85 12.78 16.06
CA TYR A 96 0.24 13.75 15.90
C TYR A 96 0.12 14.94 16.88
N LEU A 97 -0.26 14.66 18.13
CA LEU A 97 -0.02 15.53 19.30
C LEU A 97 0.43 14.71 20.51
#